data_AF-A0A8S9J913-F1
#
_entry.id   AF-A0A8S9J913-F1
#
_cell.length_a   1.000
_cell.length_b   1.000
_cell.length_c   1.000
_cell.angle_alpha   90.00
_cell.angle_beta   90.00
_cell.angle_gamma   90.00
#
_symmetry.space_group_name_H-M   'P 1'
#
loop_
_entity.id
_entity.type
_entity.pdbx_description
1 polymer ?
#
loop_
_entity_poly.entity_id
_entity_poly.type
_entity_poly.pdbx_seq_one_letter_code
_entity_poly.pdbx_strand_id
1 'polypeptide(L)'
;MGPCKVNTIELPNGESWESGVFVEKCQYLEESKCVGVCINTCKLPTQTFFKDYMGVPLLMEPDFKDYSCQFKFGVAPPEDDGSVNEPCFETCSIASRRKLNSGECPMA
;
A
#
# COMPACT_ATOMS: atom_id res chain seq x y z
N MET A 1 -9.21 6.73 -4.75
CA MET A 1 -9.34 6.33 -3.32
C MET A 1 -10.82 6.16 -3.04
N GLY A 2 -11.24 5.14 -2.30
CA GLY A 2 -12.66 4.97 -1.94
C GLY A 2 -13.06 5.78 -0.70
N PRO A 3 -14.23 5.52 -0.09
CA PRO A 3 -14.68 6.19 1.12
C PRO A 3 -13.63 6.14 2.22
N CYS A 4 -13.38 7.27 2.88
CA CYS A 4 -12.36 7.38 3.91
C CYS A 4 -12.80 8.25 5.09
N LYS A 5 -12.19 7.99 6.25
CA LYS A 5 -12.42 8.71 7.50
C LYS A 5 -11.08 9.06 8.14
N VAL A 6 -11.02 10.23 8.77
CA VAL A 6 -9.89 10.59 9.62
C VAL A 6 -10.00 9.82 10.93
N ASN A 7 -8.88 9.33 11.45
CA ASN A 7 -8.82 8.60 12.70
C ASN A 7 -7.55 8.92 13.50
N THR A 8 -7.61 8.64 14.80
CA THR A 8 -6.45 8.74 15.68
C THR A 8 -5.47 7.59 15.43
N ILE A 9 -4.19 7.91 15.36
CA ILE A 9 -3.10 6.95 15.28
C ILE A 9 -2.08 7.19 16.41
N GLU A 10 -1.29 6.17 16.73
CA GLU A 10 -0.15 6.29 17.63
C GLU A 10 1.11 6.68 16.86
N LEU A 11 1.80 7.71 17.35
CA LEU A 11 3.06 8.20 16.82
C LEU A 11 4.23 7.49 17.52
N PRO A 12 5.43 7.45 16.91
CA PRO A 12 6.60 6.78 17.49
C PRO A 12 7.07 7.34 18.84
N ASN A 13 6.67 8.57 19.19
CA ASN A 13 6.96 9.21 20.48
C ASN A 13 5.98 8.79 21.60
N GLY A 14 5.00 7.94 21.30
CA GLY A 14 3.97 7.48 22.23
C GLY A 14 2.76 8.42 22.35
N GLU A 15 2.72 9.52 21.60
CA GLU A 15 1.56 10.40 21.52
C GLU A 15 0.53 9.85 20.53
N SER A 16 -0.74 10.22 20.74
CA SER A 16 -1.82 9.92 19.79
C SER A 16 -2.35 11.20 19.14
N TRP A 17 -2.53 11.18 17.82
CA TRP A 17 -3.02 12.35 17.07
C TRP A 17 -3.99 11.94 15.96
N GLU A 18 -4.95 12.80 15.62
CA GLU A 18 -5.87 12.66 14.47
C GLU A 18 -5.15 12.92 13.14
N SER A 19 -4.17 12.07 12.84
CA SER A 19 -3.33 12.11 11.63
C SER A 19 -3.43 10.82 10.82
N GLY A 20 -4.36 9.94 11.17
CA GLY A 20 -4.70 8.78 10.38
C GLY A 20 -5.76 9.08 9.32
N VAL A 21 -5.65 8.42 8.18
CA VAL A 21 -6.75 8.32 7.22
C VAL A 21 -7.02 6.85 6.97
N PHE A 22 -8.18 6.37 7.39
CA PHE A 22 -8.64 5.01 7.11
C PHE A 22 -9.50 5.01 5.85
N VAL A 23 -9.04 4.31 4.81
CA VAL A 23 -9.83 4.06 3.61
C VAL A 23 -10.55 2.74 3.79
N GLU A 24 -11.88 2.80 3.89
CA GLU A 24 -12.72 1.62 4.16
C GLU A 24 -12.65 0.61 3.01
N LYS A 25 -12.50 1.10 1.79
CA LYS A 25 -12.33 0.27 0.60
C LYS A 25 -11.47 0.96 -0.44
N CYS A 26 -10.25 0.47 -0.61
CA CYS A 26 -9.27 1.03 -1.53
C CYS A 26 -9.62 0.63 -2.97
N GLN A 27 -10.23 1.57 -3.72
CA GLN A 27 -10.56 1.38 -5.14
C GLN A 27 -9.35 0.89 -5.97
N TYR A 28 -8.15 1.36 -5.67
CA TYR A 28 -6.94 0.95 -6.39
C TYR A 28 -6.63 -0.54 -6.20
N LEU A 29 -6.76 -1.04 -4.98
CA LEU A 29 -6.56 -2.45 -4.66
C LEU A 29 -7.73 -3.32 -5.14
N GLU A 30 -8.96 -2.83 -5.01
CA GLU A 30 -10.17 -3.51 -5.48
C GLU A 30 -10.20 -3.71 -7.00
N GLU A 31 -9.80 -2.70 -7.77
CA GLU A 31 -9.80 -2.77 -9.23
C GLU A 31 -8.61 -3.57 -9.76
N SER A 32 -7.42 -3.38 -9.17
CA SER A 32 -6.22 -4.10 -9.62
C SER A 32 -6.20 -5.56 -9.19
N LYS A 33 -6.82 -5.87 -8.03
CA LYS A 33 -6.79 -7.19 -7.37
C LYS A 33 -5.38 -7.79 -7.34
N CYS A 34 -4.39 -6.95 -7.10
CA CYS A 34 -3.00 -7.36 -7.18
C CYS A 34 -2.12 -6.66 -6.16
N VAL A 35 -1.56 -7.45 -5.24
CA VAL A 35 -0.62 -6.98 -4.21
C VAL A 35 0.54 -6.23 -4.83
N GLY A 36 1.16 -6.79 -5.87
CA GLY A 36 2.30 -6.16 -6.54
C GLY A 36 1.98 -4.78 -7.12
N VAL A 37 0.75 -4.55 -7.61
CA VAL A 37 0.32 -3.25 -8.13
C VAL A 37 0.07 -2.26 -6.98
N CYS A 38 -0.62 -2.70 -5.93
CA CYS A 38 -0.85 -1.90 -4.74
C CYS A 38 0.47 -1.42 -4.11
N ILE A 39 1.43 -2.33 -3.91
CA ILE A 39 2.71 -2.03 -3.30
C ILE A 39 3.55 -1.09 -4.18
N ASN A 40 3.79 -1.47 -5.45
CA ASN A 40 4.78 -0.80 -6.27
C ASN A 40 4.28 0.47 -6.95
N THR A 41 2.97 0.63 -7.13
CA THR A 41 2.41 1.78 -7.84
C THR A 41 1.68 2.75 -6.92
N CYS A 42 1.09 2.27 -5.82
CA CYS A 42 0.38 3.13 -4.87
C CYS A 42 1.23 3.37 -3.62
N LYS A 43 1.54 2.33 -2.85
CA LYS A 43 2.18 2.46 -1.53
C LYS A 43 3.57 3.09 -1.59
N LEU A 44 4.54 2.45 -2.25
CA LEU A 44 5.92 2.92 -2.26
C LEU A 44 6.06 4.33 -2.87
N PRO A 45 5.43 4.65 -4.02
CA PRO A 45 5.52 5.99 -4.59
C PRO A 45 4.86 7.06 -3.70
N THR A 46 3.72 6.76 -3.08
CA THR A 46 3.03 7.72 -2.21
C THR A 46 3.83 8.00 -0.95
N GLN A 47 4.36 6.96 -0.28
CA GLN A 47 5.23 7.14 0.89
C GLN A 47 6.49 7.94 0.53
N THR A 48 7.11 7.66 -0.62
CA THR A 48 8.27 8.40 -1.13
C THR A 48 7.91 9.86 -1.39
N PHE A 49 6.77 10.12 -2.05
CA PHE A 49 6.31 11.47 -2.35
C PHE A 49 6.15 12.30 -1.07
N PHE A 50 5.45 11.76 -0.07
CA PHE A 50 5.23 12.47 1.18
C PHE A 50 6.52 12.72 1.96
N LYS A 51 7.42 11.73 1.99
CA LYS A 51 8.72 11.89 2.65
C LYS A 51 9.59 12.95 1.96
N ASP A 52 9.79 12.82 0.65
CA ASP A 52 10.83 13.57 -0.06
C ASP A 52 10.36 14.96 -0.54
N TYR A 53 9.06 15.11 -0.84
CA TYR A 53 8.51 16.35 -1.40
C TYR A 53 7.65 17.13 -0.41
N MET A 54 6.92 16.44 0.47
CA MET A 54 6.08 17.09 1.48
C MET A 54 6.78 17.23 2.83
N GLY A 55 7.90 16.52 3.05
CA GLY A 55 8.63 16.53 4.32
C GLY A 55 7.88 15.84 5.47
N VAL A 56 6.88 15.02 5.16
CA VAL A 56 6.04 14.34 6.16
C VAL A 56 6.20 12.82 5.98
N PRO A 57 6.67 12.08 7.01
CA PRO A 57 6.73 10.64 6.92
C PRO A 57 5.31 10.06 6.86
N LEU A 58 5.13 9.03 6.04
CA LEU A 58 3.85 8.35 5.87
C LEU A 58 4.09 6.84 5.84
N LEU A 59 3.39 6.11 6.70
CA LEU A 59 3.26 4.66 6.63
C LEU A 59 1.88 4.30 6.09
N MET A 60 1.84 3.44 5.07
CA MET A 60 0.62 2.89 4.49
C MET A 60 0.50 1.40 4.79
N GLU A 61 -0.62 0.99 5.35
CA GLU A 61 -0.93 -0.40 5.71
C GLU A 61 -2.18 -0.84 4.93
N PRO A 62 -2.02 -1.41 3.72
CA PRO A 62 -3.12 -2.04 3.02
C PRO A 62 -3.53 -3.35 3.71
N ASP A 63 -4.83 -3.61 3.79
CA ASP A 63 -5.37 -4.93 4.15
C ASP A 63 -5.88 -5.62 2.88
N PHE A 64 -5.26 -6.76 2.56
CA PHE A 64 -5.56 -7.53 1.35
C PHE A 64 -6.78 -8.44 1.50
N LYS A 65 -7.38 -8.58 2.69
CA LYS A 65 -8.58 -9.40 2.90
C LYS A 65 -9.85 -8.60 2.66
N ASP A 66 -9.91 -7.40 3.23
CA ASP A 66 -11.09 -6.53 3.15
C ASP A 66 -10.94 -5.36 2.17
N TYR A 67 -9.78 -5.23 1.54
CA TYR A 67 -9.42 -4.16 0.61
C TYR A 67 -9.29 -2.78 1.27
N SER A 68 -9.26 -2.67 2.59
CA SER A 68 -9.04 -1.41 3.29
C SER A 68 -7.58 -0.96 3.22
N CYS A 69 -7.30 0.30 3.58
CA CYS A 69 -5.94 0.80 3.68
C CYS A 69 -5.83 1.93 4.70
N GLN A 70 -4.95 1.78 5.67
CA GLN A 70 -4.67 2.80 6.67
C GLN A 70 -3.46 3.64 6.25
N PHE A 71 -3.63 4.96 6.21
CA PHE A 71 -2.55 5.93 6.14
C PHE A 71 -2.22 6.43 7.54
N LYS A 72 -0.95 6.46 7.91
CA LYS A 72 -0.44 6.97 9.18
C LYS A 72 0.56 8.09 8.91
N PHE A 73 0.08 9.34 8.89
CA PHE A 73 0.97 10.49 8.71
C PHE A 73 1.76 10.76 9.99
N GLY A 74 3.04 11.11 9.88
CA GLY A 74 3.93 11.24 11.03
C GLY A 74 4.64 9.94 11.42
N VAL A 75 4.31 8.81 10.78
CA VAL A 75 4.94 7.51 11.03
C VAL A 75 5.80 7.14 9.83
N ALA A 76 7.07 6.83 10.06
CA ALA A 76 7.97 6.38 9.00
C ALA A 76 7.71 4.90 8.67
N PRO A 77 7.77 4.48 7.39
CA PRO A 77 7.76 3.08 7.03
C PRO A 77 8.91 2.30 7.67
N PRO A 78 8.73 1.03 8.05
CA PRO A 78 9.84 0.18 8.47
C PRO A 78 10.79 -0.09 7.30
N GLU A 79 12.05 -0.42 7.60
CA GLU A 79 13.04 -0.77 6.57
C GLU A 79 12.69 -2.08 5.83
N ASP A 80 12.18 -3.08 6.56
CA ASP A 80 11.65 -4.32 5.99
C ASP A 80 10.13 -4.32 6.11
N ASP A 81 9.46 -4.15 4.98
CA ASP A 81 8.01 -4.09 4.90
C ASP A 81 7.47 -5.44 4.45
N GLY A 82 7.01 -6.26 5.41
CA GLY A 82 6.50 -7.61 5.13
C GLY A 82 5.38 -7.68 4.09
N SER A 83 4.68 -6.58 3.82
CA SER A 83 3.64 -6.52 2.76
C SER A 83 4.19 -6.73 1.35
N VAL A 84 5.50 -6.60 1.13
CA VAL A 84 6.16 -6.92 -0.15
C VAL A 84 6.20 -8.42 -0.44
N ASN A 85 6.07 -9.27 0.58
CA ASN A 85 6.17 -10.73 0.48
C ASN A 85 4.81 -11.42 0.34
N GLU A 86 3.71 -10.68 0.47
CA GLU A 86 2.35 -11.22 0.33
C GLU A 86 2.10 -11.71 -1.11
N PRO A 87 1.58 -12.94 -1.30
CA PRO A 87 1.27 -13.45 -2.61
C PRO A 87 0.14 -12.65 -3.26
N CYS A 88 0.21 -12.46 -4.59
CA CYS A 88 -0.89 -11.84 -5.33
C CYS A 88 -2.15 -12.72 -5.27
N PHE A 89 -3.33 -12.07 -5.33
CA PHE A 89 -4.61 -12.77 -5.48
C PHE A 89 -4.63 -13.64 -6.74
N GLU A 90 -5.42 -14.71 -6.72
CA GLU A 90 -5.63 -15.59 -7.88
C GLU A 90 -6.17 -14.83 -9.11
N THR A 91 -6.91 -13.75 -8.87
CA THR A 91 -7.49 -12.91 -9.90
C THR A 91 -6.55 -11.81 -10.41
N CYS A 92 -5.31 -11.72 -9.90
CA CYS A 92 -4.33 -10.76 -10.41
C CYS A 92 -3.95 -11.13 -11.85
N SER A 93 -4.34 -10.28 -12.81
CA SER A 93 -4.07 -10.47 -14.24
C SER A 93 -2.56 -10.50 -14.55
N ILE A 94 -1.77 -9.69 -13.85
CA ILE A 94 -0.31 -9.63 -14.02
C ILE A 94 0.36 -10.93 -13.54
N ALA A 95 -0.06 -11.45 -12.38
CA ALA A 95 0.46 -12.71 -11.84
C ALA A 95 0.09 -13.89 -12.76
N SER A 96 -1.16 -13.92 -13.24
CA SER A 96 -1.63 -14.94 -14.19
C SER A 96 -0.85 -14.90 -15.51
N ARG A 97 -0.52 -13.72 -16.06
CA ARG A 97 0.34 -13.61 -17.25
C ARG A 97 1.75 -14.12 -17.00
N ARG A 98 2.36 -13.81 -15.84
CA ARG A 98 3.70 -14.32 -15.48
C ARG A 98 3.73 -15.83 -15.33
N LYS A 99 2.66 -16.44 -14.81
CA LYS A 99 2.52 -17.90 -14.73
C LYS A 99 2.43 -18.55 -16.11
N LEU A 100 1.78 -17.90 -17.08
CA LEU A 100 1.65 -18.40 -18.45
C LEU A 100 2.99 -18.33 -19.22
N ASN A 101 3.81 -17.32 -18.93
CA ASN A 101 5.08 -17.04 -19.60
C ASN A 101 6.30 -17.38 -18.72
N SER A 102 6.22 -18.44 -17.92
CA SER A 102 7.34 -18.88 -17.06
C SER A 102 8.52 -19.37 -17.93
N GLY A 103 9.35 -18.43 -18.42
CA GLY A 103 10.49 -18.73 -19.27
C GLY A 103 11.00 -17.56 -20.12
N GLU A 104 10.16 -16.57 -20.43
CA GLU A 104 10.57 -15.40 -21.22
C GLU A 104 10.50 -14.14 -20.36
N CYS A 105 11.68 -13.66 -19.95
CA CYS A 105 11.82 -12.28 -19.50
C CYS A 105 11.61 -11.40 -20.74
N PRO A 106 10.54 -10.58 -20.83
CA PRO A 106 10.39 -9.69 -21.97
C PRO A 106 11.59 -8.74 -21.98
N MET A 107 12.43 -8.86 -23.00
CA MET A 107 13.54 -7.93 -23.22
C MET A 107 12.95 -6.54 -23.44
N ALA A 108 13.51 -5.57 -22.71
CA ALA A 108 13.17 -4.15 -22.79
C ALA A 108 13.43 -3.57 -24.19
#